data_AF-A0A800D2V6-F1
#
_entry.id   AF-A0A800D2V6-F1
#
_cell.length_a   1.000
_cell.length_b   1.000
_cell.length_c   1.000
_cell.angle_alpha   90.00
_cell.angle_beta   90.00
_cell.angle_gamma   90.00
#
_symmetry.space_group_name_H-M   'P 1'
#
loop_
_entity.id
_entity.type
_entity.pdbx_description
1 polymer ?
#
loop_
_entity_poly.entity_id
_entity_poly.type
_entity_poly.pdbx_seq_one_letter_code
_entity_poly.pdbx_strand_id
1 'polypeptide(L)'
;MIVTLDLHAPQIAGNFNIPCFEYSALEVFADYLKEKIDKDFVVVAPDAGAAKRARKFAKLLGELPVVIIDKYRPKPNVSEVTAIFGEVQNKNCILIDDMIDTAGTITNAAKFLKDKGVKDIY
;
A
#
# COMPACT_ATOMS: atom_id res chain seq x y z
N MET A 1 -11.74 6.97 26.73
CA MET A 1 -11.69 5.94 25.67
C MET A 1 -11.28 6.62 24.38
N ILE A 2 -10.42 5.99 23.59
CA ILE A 2 -10.01 6.46 22.26
C ILE A 2 -10.54 5.47 21.22
N VAL A 3 -11.04 6.01 20.12
CA VAL A 3 -11.41 5.26 18.92
C VAL A 3 -10.68 5.90 17.75
N THR A 4 -9.98 5.09 16.96
CA THR A 4 -9.13 5.57 15.86
C THR A 4 -9.19 4.63 14.65
N LEU A 5 -8.68 5.09 13.52
CA LEU A 5 -8.52 4.33 12.29
C LEU A 5 -7.05 4.28 11.89
N ASP A 6 -6.58 3.09 11.48
CA ASP A 6 -5.27 2.80 10.88
C ASP A 6 -4.12 3.70 11.39
N LEU A 7 -3.68 3.46 12.63
CA LEU A 7 -2.55 4.18 13.20
C LEU A 7 -1.29 3.93 12.36
N HIS A 8 -0.55 5.00 12.07
CA HIS A 8 0.72 4.90 11.34
C HIS A 8 1.69 3.91 12.00
N ALA A 9 1.70 3.88 13.34
CA ALA A 9 2.39 2.89 14.13
C ALA A 9 1.41 2.28 15.16
N PRO A 10 1.10 0.97 15.09
CA PRO A 10 0.20 0.30 16.04
C PRO A 10 0.63 0.44 17.51
N GLN A 11 1.94 0.64 17.74
CA GLN A 11 2.53 0.83 19.07
C GLN A 11 2.01 2.10 19.76
N ILE A 12 1.50 3.09 19.02
CA ILE A 12 0.93 4.32 19.58
C ILE A 12 -0.21 4.02 20.56
N ALA A 13 -0.97 2.95 20.34
CA ALA A 13 -2.03 2.53 21.26
C ALA A 13 -1.50 2.23 22.67
N GLY A 14 -0.26 1.74 22.79
CA GLY A 14 0.40 1.44 24.07
C GLY A 14 0.83 2.68 24.86
N ASN A 15 0.78 3.88 24.27
CA ASN A 15 1.14 5.12 24.95
C ASN A 15 0.00 5.66 25.85
N PHE A 16 -1.19 5.07 25.79
CA PHE A 16 -2.36 5.55 26.52
C PHE A 16 -2.71 4.61 27.68
N ASN A 17 -2.97 5.20 28.85
CA ASN A 17 -3.44 4.49 30.05
C ASN A 17 -4.98 4.29 30.06
N ILE A 18 -5.64 4.44 28.92
CA ILE A 18 -7.08 4.30 28.74
C ILE A 18 -7.38 3.39 27.54
N PRO A 19 -8.54 2.71 27.48
CA PRO A 19 -8.87 1.84 26.36
C PRO A 19 -8.79 2.56 25.01
N CYS A 20 -8.08 1.95 24.06
CA CYS A 20 -7.91 2.42 22.68
C CYS A 20 -8.37 1.33 21.72
N PHE A 21 -9.36 1.66 20.88
CA PHE A 21 -9.88 0.78 19.84
C PHE A 21 -9.42 1.29 18.47
N GLU A 22 -8.70 0.46 17.73
CA GLU A 22 -8.24 0.74 16.37
C GLU A 22 -9.06 -0.08 15.37
N TYR A 23 -9.65 0.60 14.40
CA TYR A 23 -10.37 0.00 13.28
C TYR A 23 -9.55 0.15 11.99
N SER A 24 -9.80 -0.72 11.01
CA SER A 24 -9.08 -0.71 9.74
C SER A 24 -10.01 -0.29 8.60
N ALA A 25 -9.64 0.77 7.87
CA ALA A 25 -10.35 1.23 6.68
C ALA A 25 -10.11 0.31 5.47
N LEU A 26 -9.11 -0.56 5.53
CA LEU A 26 -8.81 -1.54 4.47
C LEU A 26 -10.01 -2.40 4.09
N GLU A 27 -10.87 -2.76 5.04
CA GLU A 27 -12.05 -3.58 4.77
C GLU A 27 -13.04 -2.83 3.87
N VAL A 28 -13.26 -1.55 4.15
CA VAL A 28 -14.13 -0.67 3.34
C VAL A 28 -13.57 -0.50 1.93
N PHE A 29 -12.25 -0.27 1.82
CA PHE A 29 -11.61 -0.17 0.50
C PHE A 29 -11.65 -1.50 -0.27
N ALA A 30 -11.51 -2.62 0.42
CA ALA A 30 -11.55 -3.93 -0.20
C ALA A 30 -12.94 -4.21 -0.75
N ASP A 31 -13.99 -3.94 0.02
CA ASP A 31 -15.37 -4.11 -0.42
C ASP A 31 -15.70 -3.23 -1.63
N TYR A 32 -15.22 -1.98 -1.66
CA TYR A 32 -15.36 -1.12 -2.83
C TYR A 32 -14.69 -1.67 -4.09
N LEU A 33 -13.52 -2.30 -3.95
CA LEU A 33 -12.74 -2.81 -5.09
C LEU A 33 -13.17 -4.20 -5.54
N LYS A 34 -13.72 -5.06 -4.68
CA LYS A 34 -14.08 -6.45 -5.02
C LYS A 34 -14.96 -6.59 -6.27
N GLU A 35 -15.86 -5.63 -6.50
CA GLU A 35 -16.74 -5.64 -7.69
C GLU A 35 -16.10 -5.02 -8.94
N LYS A 36 -14.91 -4.44 -8.80
CA LYS A 36 -14.21 -3.65 -9.84
C LYS A 36 -12.91 -4.28 -10.33
N ILE A 37 -12.48 -5.36 -9.69
CA ILE A 37 -11.19 -6.00 -9.95
C ILE A 37 -11.38 -7.46 -10.35
N ASP A 38 -10.34 -8.02 -10.95
CA ASP A 38 -10.25 -9.42 -11.34
C ASP A 38 -8.83 -9.97 -11.09
N LYS A 39 -8.51 -11.13 -11.70
CA LYS A 39 -7.21 -11.81 -11.55
C LYS A 39 -6.05 -11.10 -12.25
N ASP A 40 -6.30 -10.07 -13.04
CA ASP A 40 -5.26 -9.24 -13.67
C ASP A 40 -4.77 -8.11 -12.77
N PHE A 41 -5.32 -7.98 -11.56
CA PHE A 41 -4.87 -7.02 -10.57
C PHE A 41 -3.76 -7.57 -9.67
N VAL A 42 -2.85 -6.68 -9.29
CA VAL A 42 -1.81 -6.94 -8.28
C VAL A 42 -1.82 -5.80 -7.27
N VAL A 43 -1.62 -6.13 -6.00
CA VAL A 43 -1.52 -5.13 -4.94
C VAL A 43 -0.06 -4.73 -4.77
N VAL A 44 0.22 -3.43 -4.80
CA VAL A 44 1.56 -2.87 -4.75
C VAL A 44 1.77 -2.10 -3.45
N ALA A 45 2.78 -2.51 -2.68
CA ALA A 45 3.30 -1.72 -1.58
C ALA A 45 4.30 -0.68 -2.13
N PRO A 46 4.07 0.63 -1.90
CA PRO A 46 4.94 1.69 -2.42
C PRO A 46 6.33 1.73 -1.75
N ASP A 47 6.50 1.07 -0.61
CA ASP A 47 7.77 0.77 0.04
C ASP A 47 7.66 -0.47 0.94
N ALA A 48 8.79 -0.85 1.55
CA ALA A 48 8.86 -2.00 2.46
C ALA A 48 8.01 -1.83 3.74
N GLY A 49 7.78 -0.60 4.21
CA GLY A 49 6.96 -0.32 5.39
C GLY A 49 5.49 -0.67 5.16
N ALA A 50 5.00 -0.40 3.95
CA ALA A 50 3.63 -0.73 3.54
C ALA A 50 3.42 -2.23 3.21
N ALA A 51 4.47 -3.06 3.20
CA ALA A 51 4.38 -4.46 2.76
C ALA A 51 3.37 -5.31 3.57
N LYS A 52 3.30 -5.11 4.89
CA LYS A 52 2.34 -5.84 5.75
C LYS A 52 0.89 -5.43 5.41
N ARG A 53 0.67 -4.14 5.14
CA ARG A 53 -0.63 -3.57 4.73
C ARG A 53 -1.07 -4.14 3.39
N ALA A 54 -0.18 -4.11 2.39
CA ALA A 54 -0.44 -4.66 1.06
C ALA A 54 -0.82 -6.16 1.11
N ARG A 55 -0.11 -6.97 1.91
CA ARG A 55 -0.46 -8.39 2.10
C ARG A 55 -1.84 -8.60 2.73
N LYS A 56 -2.17 -7.82 3.77
CA LYS A 56 -3.51 -7.88 4.38
C LYS A 56 -4.58 -7.52 3.36
N PHE A 57 -4.34 -6.46 2.58
CA PHE A 57 -5.29 -5.99 1.57
C PHE A 57 -5.48 -6.99 0.44
N ALA A 58 -4.41 -7.57 -0.09
CA ALA A 58 -4.48 -8.60 -1.12
C ALA A 58 -5.26 -9.84 -0.69
N LYS A 59 -5.14 -10.24 0.58
CA LYS A 59 -5.95 -11.31 1.17
C LYS A 59 -7.44 -10.96 1.21
N LEU A 60 -7.78 -9.73 1.61
CA LEU A 60 -9.18 -9.24 1.61
C LEU A 60 -9.78 -9.21 0.19
N LEU A 61 -8.94 -9.03 -0.83
CA LEU A 61 -9.32 -9.01 -2.24
C LEU A 61 -9.32 -10.40 -2.91
N GLY A 62 -9.22 -11.49 -2.14
CA GLY A 62 -9.27 -12.85 -2.68
C GLY A 62 -7.92 -13.43 -3.08
N GLU A 63 -6.87 -13.15 -2.30
CA GLU A 63 -5.51 -13.68 -2.47
C GLU A 63 -4.82 -13.20 -3.76
N LEU A 64 -4.89 -11.88 -4.03
CA LEU A 64 -4.17 -11.28 -5.15
C LEU A 64 -2.64 -11.33 -4.95
N PRO A 65 -1.85 -11.33 -6.04
CA PRO A 65 -0.41 -11.20 -5.94
C PRO A 65 -0.01 -9.87 -5.29
N VAL A 66 1.05 -9.91 -4.48
CA VAL A 66 1.61 -8.72 -3.82
C VAL A 66 2.97 -8.41 -4.41
N VAL A 67 3.16 -7.14 -4.75
CA VAL A 67 4.41 -6.60 -5.25
C VAL A 67 4.91 -5.54 -4.27
N ILE A 68 6.22 -5.54 -4.01
CA ILE A 68 6.83 -4.56 -3.10
C ILE A 68 7.85 -3.75 -3.89
N ILE A 69 7.70 -2.42 -3.84
CA ILE A 69 8.69 -1.49 -4.36
C ILE A 69 9.74 -1.28 -3.28
N ASP A 70 11.01 -1.37 -3.66
CA ASP A 70 12.12 -1.00 -2.80
C ASP A 70 12.63 0.39 -3.16
N LYS A 71 12.81 1.22 -2.14
CA LYS A 71 13.31 2.58 -2.28
C LYS A 71 14.66 2.67 -1.62
N TYR A 72 15.69 2.98 -2.41
CA TYR A 72 16.96 3.40 -1.86
C TYR A 72 16.93 4.90 -1.61
N ARG A 73 17.27 5.31 -0.37
CA ARG A 73 17.30 6.71 0.03
C ARG A 73 18.73 7.13 0.37
N PRO A 74 19.51 7.63 -0.60
CA PRO A 74 20.89 8.07 -0.33
C PRO A 74 20.96 9.35 0.51
N LYS A 75 19.91 10.19 0.51
CA LYS A 75 19.81 11.45 1.29
C LYS A 75 18.36 11.75 1.70
N PRO A 76 18.13 12.54 2.78
CA PRO A 76 16.79 13.05 3.10
C PRO A 76 16.16 13.76 1.89
N ASN A 77 14.90 13.48 1.58
CA ASN A 77 14.14 14.00 0.44
C ASN A 77 14.57 13.56 -0.98
N VAL A 78 15.58 12.68 -1.12
CA VAL A 78 15.91 12.04 -2.41
C VAL A 78 15.62 10.55 -2.31
N SER A 79 14.50 10.13 -2.87
CA SER A 79 14.08 8.72 -2.93
C SER A 79 14.06 8.27 -4.38
N GLU A 80 15.00 7.41 -4.74
CA GLU A 80 15.01 6.73 -6.05
C GLU A 80 14.44 5.32 -5.88
N VAL A 81 13.56 4.93 -6.78
CA VAL A 81 13.02 3.57 -6.81
C VAL A 81 14.06 2.66 -7.45
N THR A 82 14.57 1.70 -6.69
CA THR A 82 15.73 0.90 -7.10
C THR A 82 15.38 -0.52 -7.52
N ALA A 83 14.32 -1.10 -6.95
CA ALA A 83 13.92 -2.46 -7.28
C ALA A 83 12.43 -2.70 -7.08
N ILE A 84 11.94 -3.77 -7.68
CA ILE A 84 10.59 -4.29 -7.49
C ILE A 84 10.67 -5.79 -7.26
N PHE A 85 9.93 -6.27 -6.26
CA PHE A 85 9.83 -7.69 -5.93
C PHE A 85 8.46 -8.20 -6.33
N GLY A 86 8.39 -8.86 -7.48
CA GLY A 86 7.17 -9.38 -8.10
C GLY A 86 7.03 -8.96 -9.56
N GLU A 87 5.95 -9.39 -10.21
CA GLU A 87 5.67 -9.13 -11.63
C GLU A 87 4.46 -8.20 -11.79
N VAL A 88 4.63 -7.15 -12.61
CA VAL A 88 3.61 -6.12 -12.84
C VAL A 88 3.33 -5.85 -14.32
N GLN A 89 4.14 -6.44 -15.22
CA GLN A 89 4.02 -6.17 -16.64
C GLN A 89 2.65 -6.64 -17.16
N ASN A 90 1.97 -5.78 -17.91
CA ASN A 90 0.62 -6.02 -18.44
C ASN A 90 -0.45 -6.31 -17.36
N LYS A 91 -0.24 -5.89 -16.11
CA LYS A 91 -1.18 -6.01 -15.00
C LYS A 91 -1.76 -4.66 -14.59
N ASN A 92 -2.91 -4.68 -13.93
CA ASN A 92 -3.46 -3.52 -13.22
C ASN A 92 -2.87 -3.48 -11.81
N CYS A 93 -2.38 -2.33 -11.36
CA CYS A 93 -1.74 -2.21 -10.06
C CYS A 93 -2.62 -1.41 -9.09
N ILE A 94 -2.76 -1.89 -7.86
CA ILE A 94 -3.43 -1.16 -6.77
C ILE A 94 -2.37 -0.72 -5.77
N LEU A 95 -2.06 0.57 -5.72
CA LEU A 95 -1.15 1.14 -4.74
C LEU A 95 -1.89 1.36 -3.42
N ILE A 96 -1.34 0.82 -2.33
CA ILE A 96 -1.96 0.95 -1.00
C ILE A 96 -0.96 1.44 0.04
N ASP A 97 -1.36 2.46 0.79
CA ASP A 97 -0.60 3.00 1.93
C ASP A 97 -1.57 3.37 3.08
N ASP A 98 -1.07 3.79 4.25
CA ASP A 98 -1.93 4.31 5.33
C ASP A 98 -2.45 5.71 5.02
N MET A 99 -1.59 6.55 4.45
CA MET A 99 -1.92 7.93 4.19
C MET A 99 -1.16 8.49 3.00
N ILE A 100 -1.71 9.57 2.45
CA ILE A 100 -1.08 10.36 1.41
C ILE A 100 -0.96 11.79 1.94
N ASP A 101 0.28 12.24 2.17
CA ASP A 101 0.56 13.61 2.61
C ASP A 101 0.85 14.51 1.39
N THR A 102 2.06 14.44 0.84
CA THR A 102 2.48 15.21 -0.35
C THR A 102 2.29 14.49 -1.68
N ALA A 103 1.79 13.25 -1.67
CA ALA A 103 1.70 12.33 -2.80
C ALA A 103 3.03 11.91 -3.48
N GLY A 104 4.19 12.48 -3.11
CA GLY A 104 5.47 12.17 -3.75
C GLY A 104 5.82 10.68 -3.73
N THR A 105 5.52 9.96 -2.65
CA THR A 105 5.68 8.50 -2.55
C THR A 105 4.85 7.76 -3.62
N ILE A 106 3.55 8.06 -3.71
CA ILE A 106 2.62 7.38 -4.61
C ILE A 106 2.90 7.75 -6.07
N THR A 107 3.15 9.02 -6.38
CA THR A 107 3.44 9.47 -7.75
C THR A 107 4.75 8.88 -8.28
N ASN A 108 5.80 8.81 -7.45
CA ASN A 108 7.06 8.18 -7.85
C ASN A 108 6.90 6.67 -8.08
N ALA A 109 6.15 5.98 -7.21
CA ALA A 109 5.81 4.58 -7.40
C ALA A 109 5.01 4.37 -8.70
N ALA A 110 4.00 5.20 -8.95
CA ALA A 110 3.18 5.12 -10.15
C ALA A 110 3.99 5.36 -11.44
N LYS A 111 4.90 6.35 -11.44
CA LYS A 111 5.82 6.59 -12.56
C LYS A 111 6.71 5.38 -12.82
N PHE A 112 7.31 4.84 -11.78
CA PHE A 112 8.14 3.63 -11.90
C PHE A 112 7.35 2.43 -12.44
N LEU A 113 6.10 2.22 -11.98
CA LEU A 113 5.22 1.17 -12.48
C LEU A 113 4.86 1.36 -13.97
N LYS A 114 4.58 2.60 -14.41
CA LYS A 114 4.38 2.92 -15.83
C LYS A 114 5.59 2.51 -16.68
N ASP A 115 6.80 2.80 -16.22
CA ASP A 115 8.05 2.42 -16.90
C ASP A 115 8.26 0.89 -16.96
N LYS A 116 7.57 0.12 -16.10
CA LYS A 116 7.54 -1.36 -16.09
C LYS A 116 6.42 -1.96 -16.95
N GLY A 117 5.61 -1.15 -17.63
CA GLY A 117 4.61 -1.62 -18.60
C GLY A 117 3.33 -2.15 -17.96
N VAL A 118 2.88 -1.57 -16.84
CA VAL A 118 1.55 -1.84 -16.27
C VAL A 118 0.43 -1.35 -17.20
N LYS A 119 -0.74 -1.98 -17.15
CA LYS A 119 -1.94 -1.55 -17.91
C LYS A 119 -2.51 -0.27 -17.32
N ASP A 120 -2.81 -0.29 -16.03
CA ASP A 120 -3.36 0.86 -15.31
C ASP A 120 -2.96 0.83 -13.83
N ILE A 121 -3.13 1.97 -13.14
CA ILE A 121 -2.74 2.17 -11.75
C ILE A 121 -3.90 2.81 -10.98
N TYR A 122 -4.26 2.17 -9.87
CA TYR A 122 -5.33 2.54 -8.95
C TYR A 122 -4.77 2.88 -7.56
#